data_AF-A0A412T412-F1
#
_entry.id   AF-A0A412T412-F1
#
_cell.length_a   1.000
_cell.length_b   1.000
_cell.length_c   1.000
_cell.angle_alpha   90.00
_cell.angle_beta   90.00
_cell.angle_gamma   90.00
#
_symmetry.space_group_name_H-M   'P 1'
#
loop_
_entity.id
_entity.type
_entity.pdbx_description
1 polymer ?
#
loop_
_entity_poly.entity_id
_entity_poly.type
_entity_poly.pdbx_seq_one_letter_code
_entity_poly.pdbx_strand_id
1 'polypeptide(L)'
;MMNRKEFYEYVKDNVKEYLPESYKDAEIKLQEVEKNNGLKLTGITIPNGNQRIVPTVYLDSLYQEYINGKDVDTCVGDVADMRIEAQGKAEFFDMGVPDILDYEKMKDKLQVRICDKEWNTDRLADKVVTEHGDFAAYYAVNLEENGEGISSIPVTVSLMNEWGVSVEQIQADAMMADKNRGVQLVDMTQIVESMIFGGTPKNLLNEKLDMETVENPMFCLTNESKMNGASLLLQEDIRKQIGECLGSDYFVIPSSVHEVLILPDNGIFQVPELNAMVQEVNETQVERQEQLSDKVQFCDKKTAVMENAERREARLEKEKAAEKAEVKGGIHGRLEKAKAEIKAKEADKVPKNKSKDLAAAL
;
A
#
# COMPACT_ATOMS: atom_id res chain seq x y z
N MET A 1 20.62 -2.15 -32.86
CA MET A 1 20.00 -1.76 -31.57
C MET A 1 20.38 -2.84 -30.59
N MET A 2 21.06 -2.48 -29.51
CA MET A 2 21.50 -3.41 -28.46
C MET A 2 20.27 -3.93 -27.72
N ASN A 3 20.27 -5.21 -27.36
CA ASN A 3 19.30 -5.71 -26.39
C ASN A 3 19.63 -5.20 -24.98
N ARG A 4 18.70 -5.35 -24.04
CA ARG A 4 18.84 -4.86 -22.66
C ARG A 4 20.15 -5.25 -21.98
N LYS A 5 20.57 -6.52 -22.13
CA LYS A 5 21.80 -7.02 -21.52
C LYS A 5 23.05 -6.42 -22.19
N GLU A 6 23.04 -6.32 -23.51
CA GLU A 6 24.11 -5.69 -24.28
C GLU A 6 24.26 -4.21 -23.93
N PHE A 7 23.14 -3.50 -23.77
CA PHE A 7 23.13 -2.09 -23.34
C PHE A 7 23.73 -1.92 -21.94
N TYR A 8 23.34 -2.75 -20.96
CA TYR A 8 23.88 -2.64 -19.60
C TYR A 8 25.38 -2.91 -19.51
N GLU A 9 25.89 -3.92 -20.22
CA GLU A 9 27.33 -4.16 -20.29
C GLU A 9 28.05 -3.05 -21.06
N TYR A 10 27.47 -2.53 -22.15
CA TYR A 10 28.04 -1.38 -22.86
C TYR A 10 28.19 -0.16 -21.94
N VAL A 11 27.15 0.18 -21.19
CA VAL A 11 27.19 1.29 -20.23
C VAL A 11 28.29 1.07 -19.19
N LYS A 12 28.33 -0.12 -18.58
CA LYS A 12 29.35 -0.49 -17.58
C LYS A 12 30.78 -0.39 -18.13
N ASP A 13 31.00 -0.80 -19.37
CA ASP A 13 32.33 -0.83 -19.99
C ASP A 13 32.82 0.57 -20.39
N ASN A 14 31.90 1.49 -20.74
CA ASN A 14 32.24 2.81 -21.27
C ASN A 14 32.11 3.98 -20.26
N VAL A 15 31.31 3.84 -19.20
CA VAL A 15 31.02 4.96 -18.27
C VAL A 15 32.26 5.55 -17.58
N LYS A 16 33.35 4.77 -17.44
CA LYS A 16 34.60 5.29 -16.86
C LYS A 16 35.21 6.44 -17.67
N GLU A 17 35.04 6.44 -19.00
CA GLU A 17 35.62 7.46 -19.87
C GLU A 17 34.95 8.84 -19.68
N TYR A 18 33.76 8.85 -19.08
CA TYR A 18 32.95 10.03 -18.80
C TYR A 18 33.13 10.54 -17.37
N LEU A 19 33.85 9.80 -16.53
CA LEU A 19 34.03 10.12 -15.12
C LEU A 19 35.40 10.79 -14.85
N PRO A 20 35.51 11.60 -13.78
CA PRO A 20 36.79 12.18 -13.36
C PRO A 20 37.87 11.12 -13.05
N GLU A 21 39.14 11.52 -13.14
CA GLU A 21 40.32 10.68 -12.90
C GLU A 21 40.29 9.92 -11.55
N SER A 22 39.57 10.43 -10.55
CA SER A 22 39.39 9.76 -9.25
C SER A 22 38.71 8.39 -9.37
N TYR A 23 37.94 8.14 -10.44
CA TYR A 23 37.20 6.90 -10.69
C TYR A 23 37.95 5.89 -11.57
N LYS A 24 39.18 6.19 -12.03
CA LYS A 24 39.88 5.32 -12.99
C LYS A 24 40.04 3.86 -12.52
N ASP A 25 40.31 3.69 -11.23
CA ASP A 25 40.53 2.40 -10.58
C ASP A 25 39.22 1.80 -10.02
N ALA A 26 38.06 2.40 -10.31
CA ALA A 26 36.77 1.95 -9.80
C ALA A 26 36.42 0.54 -10.31
N GLU A 27 36.08 -0.37 -9.41
CA GLU A 27 35.51 -1.67 -9.78
C GLU A 27 34.00 -1.53 -9.98
N ILE A 28 33.58 -1.38 -11.25
CA ILE A 28 32.17 -1.19 -11.59
C ILE A 28 31.42 -2.51 -11.54
N LYS A 29 30.26 -2.51 -10.87
CA LYS A 29 29.39 -3.69 -10.73
C LYS A 29 27.99 -3.37 -11.21
N LEU A 30 27.39 -4.36 -11.88
CA LEU A 30 25.96 -4.41 -12.14
C LEU A 30 25.33 -5.33 -11.10
N GLN A 31 24.21 -4.92 -10.55
CA GLN A 31 23.47 -5.70 -9.56
C GLN A 31 21.97 -5.56 -9.78
N GLU A 32 21.24 -6.65 -9.52
CA GLU A 32 19.79 -6.63 -9.50
C GLU A 32 19.31 -6.17 -8.11
N VAL A 33 18.43 -5.18 -8.09
CA VAL A 33 17.85 -4.62 -6.86
C VAL A 33 16.35 -4.83 -6.91
N GLU A 34 15.82 -5.50 -5.90
CA GLU A 34 14.38 -5.68 -5.73
C GLU A 34 13.74 -4.42 -5.13
N LYS A 35 12.75 -3.90 -5.84
CA LYS A 35 11.90 -2.76 -5.50
C LYS A 35 10.52 -3.25 -5.06
N ASN A 36 9.67 -2.31 -4.70
CA ASN A 36 8.31 -2.61 -4.25
C ASN A 36 7.56 -3.48 -5.27
N ASN A 37 6.73 -4.37 -4.75
CA ASN A 37 5.86 -5.27 -5.50
C ASN A 37 6.60 -6.21 -6.48
N GLY A 38 7.81 -6.64 -6.11
CA GLY A 38 8.62 -7.60 -6.85
C GLY A 38 9.29 -7.04 -8.11
N LEU A 39 9.22 -5.72 -8.33
CA LEU A 39 9.91 -5.08 -9.46
C LEU A 39 11.42 -5.22 -9.28
N LYS A 40 12.11 -5.70 -10.31
CA LYS A 40 13.57 -5.85 -10.26
C LYS A 40 14.22 -4.89 -11.23
N LEU A 41 15.09 -4.04 -10.72
CA LEU A 41 15.85 -3.07 -11.50
C LEU A 41 17.33 -3.45 -11.52
N THR A 42 18.00 -3.21 -12.63
CA THR A 42 19.45 -3.36 -12.76
C THR A 42 20.11 -2.03 -12.41
N GLY A 43 20.83 -2.03 -11.29
CA GLY A 43 21.64 -0.92 -10.84
C GLY A 43 23.10 -1.06 -11.25
N ILE A 44 23.76 0.06 -11.54
CA ILE A 44 25.21 0.18 -11.66
C ILE A 44 25.76 0.89 -10.42
N THR A 45 26.82 0.33 -9.84
CA THR A 45 27.56 0.94 -8.72
C THR A 45 28.98 1.25 -9.15
N ILE A 46 29.40 2.50 -8.93
CA ILE A 46 30.71 3.02 -9.35
C ILE A 46 31.41 3.61 -8.12
N PRO A 47 32.24 2.84 -7.40
CA PRO A 47 32.92 3.33 -6.20
C PRO A 47 33.98 4.39 -6.55
N ASN A 48 34.13 5.41 -5.69
CA ASN A 48 35.26 6.34 -5.75
C ASN A 48 36.27 6.01 -4.63
N GLY A 49 37.44 5.49 -4.96
CA GLY A 49 38.44 5.06 -3.96
C GLY A 49 37.88 4.01 -2.99
N ASN A 50 38.05 4.24 -1.68
CA ASN A 50 37.65 3.30 -0.62
C ASN A 50 36.24 3.55 -0.05
N GLN A 51 35.34 4.14 -0.86
CA GLN A 51 33.96 4.39 -0.43
C GLN A 51 33.27 3.10 -0.01
N ARG A 52 32.75 3.09 1.23
CA ARG A 52 31.98 1.96 1.79
C ARG A 52 30.52 1.97 1.36
N ILE A 53 29.97 3.14 1.11
CA ILE A 53 28.59 3.32 0.66
C ILE A 53 28.65 3.98 -0.72
N VAL A 54 28.07 3.32 -1.70
CA VAL A 54 28.17 3.69 -3.11
C VAL A 54 26.76 3.90 -3.67
N PRO A 55 26.44 5.07 -4.23
CA PRO A 55 25.17 5.29 -4.90
C PRO A 55 24.93 4.27 -6.01
N THR A 56 23.68 3.83 -6.14
CA THR A 56 23.24 2.96 -7.23
C THR A 56 22.46 3.77 -8.25
N VAL A 57 22.91 3.77 -9.50
CA VAL A 57 22.17 4.37 -10.63
C VAL A 57 21.41 3.25 -11.34
N TYR A 58 20.11 3.41 -11.56
CA TYR A 58 19.29 2.39 -12.22
C TYR A 58 19.34 2.57 -13.75
N LEU A 59 19.59 1.48 -14.47
CA LEU A 59 19.78 1.52 -15.92
C LEU A 59 18.49 1.28 -16.72
N ASP A 60 17.43 0.78 -16.09
CA ASP A 60 16.21 0.37 -16.78
C ASP A 60 15.48 1.52 -17.46
N SER A 61 15.40 2.70 -16.83
CA SER A 61 14.80 3.90 -17.43
C SER A 61 15.63 4.40 -18.62
N LEU A 62 16.95 4.44 -18.48
CA LEU A 62 17.87 4.84 -19.54
C LEU A 62 17.82 3.89 -20.74
N TYR A 63 17.60 2.60 -20.50
CA TYR A 63 17.37 1.65 -21.58
C TYR A 63 16.07 1.94 -22.34
N GLN A 64 14.98 2.37 -21.66
CA GLN A 64 13.76 2.79 -22.35
C GLN A 64 14.01 4.03 -23.23
N GLU A 65 14.77 5.01 -22.73
CA GLU A 65 15.16 6.18 -23.52
C GLU A 65 15.98 5.79 -24.77
N TYR A 66 16.93 4.85 -24.62
CA TYR A 66 17.69 4.30 -25.74
C TYR A 66 16.78 3.64 -26.80
N ILE A 67 15.83 2.81 -26.36
CA ILE A 67 14.85 2.18 -27.25
C ILE A 67 13.97 3.22 -27.96
N ASN A 68 13.70 4.35 -27.29
CA ASN A 68 12.97 5.48 -27.86
C ASN A 68 13.84 6.40 -28.75
N GLY A 69 15.08 6.00 -29.04
CA GLY A 69 15.95 6.64 -30.01
C GLY A 69 17.01 7.57 -29.42
N LYS A 70 17.18 7.61 -28.10
CA LYS A 70 18.32 8.30 -27.47
C LYS A 70 19.62 7.59 -27.86
N ASP A 71 20.65 8.38 -28.14
CA ASP A 71 21.96 7.86 -28.50
C ASP A 71 22.63 7.16 -27.30
N VAL A 72 23.31 6.04 -27.55
CA VAL A 72 23.86 5.18 -26.49
C VAL A 72 24.96 5.88 -25.69
N ASP A 73 25.81 6.68 -26.34
CA ASP A 73 26.90 7.40 -25.67
C ASP A 73 26.35 8.57 -24.84
N THR A 74 25.20 9.12 -25.24
CA THR A 74 24.44 10.07 -24.39
C THR A 74 23.94 9.38 -23.12
N CYS A 75 23.37 8.17 -23.22
CA CYS A 75 22.97 7.39 -22.05
C CYS A 75 24.14 7.09 -21.11
N VAL A 76 25.34 6.82 -21.63
CA VAL A 76 26.55 6.63 -20.83
C VAL A 76 26.91 7.92 -20.07
N GLY A 77 26.83 9.07 -20.75
CA GLY A 77 27.01 10.38 -20.15
C GLY A 77 26.01 10.63 -19.01
N ASP A 78 24.72 10.33 -19.21
CA ASP A 78 23.71 10.51 -18.16
C ASP A 78 24.02 9.68 -16.90
N VAL A 79 24.53 8.46 -17.05
CA VAL A 79 24.94 7.64 -15.89
C VAL A 79 26.09 8.30 -15.14
N ALA A 80 27.07 8.87 -15.85
CA ALA A 80 28.18 9.58 -15.23
C ALA A 80 27.70 10.84 -14.49
N ASP A 81 26.81 11.62 -15.10
CA ASP A 81 26.21 12.81 -14.51
C ASP A 81 25.41 12.46 -13.25
N MET A 82 24.47 11.50 -13.34
CA MET A 82 23.71 11.00 -12.20
C MET A 82 24.63 10.51 -11.07
N ARG A 83 25.76 9.86 -11.40
CA ARG A 83 26.73 9.38 -10.42
C ARG A 83 27.46 10.54 -9.73
N ILE A 84 27.83 11.58 -10.47
CA ILE A 84 28.51 12.77 -9.94
C ILE A 84 27.55 13.60 -9.09
N GLU A 85 26.32 13.80 -9.54
CA GLU A 85 25.27 14.50 -8.79
C GLU A 85 24.98 13.78 -7.46
N ALA A 86 24.81 12.46 -7.50
CA ALA A 86 24.62 11.66 -6.29
C ALA A 86 25.84 11.72 -5.34
N GLN A 87 27.05 11.97 -5.86
CA GLN A 87 28.25 12.18 -5.05
C GLN A 87 28.26 13.55 -4.34
N GLY A 88 27.62 14.56 -4.93
CA GLY A 88 27.60 15.93 -4.44
C GLY A 88 26.57 16.19 -3.33
N LYS A 89 25.64 15.25 -3.08
CA LYS A 89 24.63 15.35 -2.02
C LYS A 89 25.28 15.15 -0.65
N ALA A 90 25.50 16.27 0.08
CA ALA A 90 26.40 16.38 1.23
C ALA A 90 26.01 15.55 2.46
N GLU A 91 24.71 15.41 2.77
CA GLU A 91 24.27 14.76 4.03
C GLU A 91 24.57 13.26 4.08
N PHE A 92 24.61 12.60 2.91
CA PHE A 92 24.91 11.17 2.81
C PHE A 92 26.40 10.86 3.02
N PHE A 93 27.28 11.82 2.74
CA PHE A 93 28.73 11.68 2.89
C PHE A 93 29.28 12.23 4.22
N ASP A 94 28.57 13.18 4.84
CA ASP A 94 28.92 13.68 6.18
C ASP A 94 28.57 12.66 7.27
N MET A 95 27.55 11.81 7.07
CA MET A 95 27.26 10.69 7.96
C MET A 95 28.16 9.49 7.66
N GLY A 96 29.02 9.15 8.61
CA GLY A 96 29.82 7.94 8.54
C GLY A 96 29.04 6.69 8.93
N VAL A 97 29.59 5.50 8.64
CA VAL A 97 29.08 4.23 9.19
C VAL A 97 28.84 4.29 10.71
N PRO A 98 29.72 4.90 11.54
CA PRO A 98 29.46 5.03 12.97
C PRO A 98 28.19 5.81 13.32
N ASP A 99 27.79 6.79 12.51
CA ASP A 99 26.56 7.54 12.74
C ASP A 99 25.33 6.70 12.43
N ILE A 100 25.37 5.91 11.35
CA ILE A 100 24.28 4.99 10.96
C ILE A 100 24.06 3.91 12.04
N LEU A 101 25.14 3.44 12.66
CA LEU A 101 25.08 2.44 13.73
C LEU A 101 24.68 3.03 15.10
N ASP A 102 24.55 4.35 15.21
CA ASP A 102 24.11 5.02 16.43
C ASP A 102 22.59 5.25 16.39
N TYR A 103 21.85 4.38 17.09
CA TYR A 103 20.38 4.44 17.12
C TYR A 103 19.84 5.80 17.54
N GLU A 104 20.48 6.45 18.53
CA GLU A 104 20.00 7.71 19.09
C GLU A 104 20.06 8.85 18.07
N LYS A 105 21.01 8.78 17.12
CA LYS A 105 21.09 9.73 16.00
C LYS A 105 20.11 9.43 14.88
N MET A 106 19.64 8.18 14.78
CA MET A 106 18.80 7.71 13.68
C MET A 106 17.31 7.69 14.01
N LYS A 107 16.93 7.55 15.28
CA LYS A 107 15.53 7.34 15.68
C LYS A 107 14.56 8.44 15.23
N ASP A 108 14.98 9.71 15.26
CA ASP A 108 14.14 10.84 14.83
C ASP A 108 14.00 10.93 13.30
N LYS A 109 14.81 10.17 12.57
CA LYS A 109 14.78 10.03 11.11
C LYS A 109 14.05 8.76 10.65
N LEU A 110 13.58 7.94 11.59
CA LEU A 110 12.79 6.76 11.27
C LEU A 110 11.48 7.16 10.62
N GLN A 111 11.02 6.32 9.69
CA GLN A 111 9.78 6.51 8.98
C GLN A 111 9.09 5.16 8.80
N VAL A 112 7.77 5.16 8.98
CA VAL A 112 6.94 4.00 8.65
C VAL A 112 6.67 4.02 7.15
N ARG A 113 6.91 2.89 6.51
CA ARG A 113 6.55 2.62 5.12
C ARG A 113 5.48 1.54 5.09
N ILE A 114 4.61 1.57 4.10
CA ILE A 114 3.50 0.64 3.94
C ILE A 114 3.57 -0.06 2.57
N CYS A 115 3.17 -1.32 2.50
CA CYS A 115 3.03 -2.07 1.25
C CYS A 115 2.01 -3.21 1.40
N ASP A 116 1.54 -3.76 0.28
CA ASP A 116 0.83 -5.04 0.29
C ASP A 116 1.76 -6.16 0.77
N LYS A 117 1.32 -6.88 1.80
CA LYS A 117 2.11 -7.93 2.45
C LYS A 117 2.43 -9.08 1.48
N GLU A 118 1.46 -9.51 0.68
CA GLU A 118 1.60 -10.67 -0.19
C GLU A 118 2.54 -10.37 -1.34
N TRP A 119 2.42 -9.19 -1.95
CA TRP A 119 3.25 -8.77 -3.08
C TRP A 119 4.73 -8.53 -2.73
N ASN A 120 5.04 -8.37 -1.44
CA ASN A 120 6.37 -7.97 -0.98
C ASN A 120 7.04 -9.01 -0.06
N THR A 121 6.56 -10.26 -0.06
CA THR A 121 7.08 -11.32 0.84
C THR A 121 8.60 -11.46 0.76
N ASP A 122 9.17 -11.55 -0.45
CA ASP A 122 10.61 -11.72 -0.65
C ASP A 122 11.37 -10.45 -0.25
N ARG A 123 10.92 -9.28 -0.72
CA ARG A 123 11.49 -7.97 -0.34
C ARG A 123 11.50 -7.71 1.17
N LEU A 124 10.55 -8.25 1.93
CA LEU A 124 10.42 -8.03 3.37
C LEU A 124 11.23 -9.03 4.22
N ALA A 125 11.82 -10.07 3.61
CA ALA A 125 12.41 -11.21 4.33
C ALA A 125 13.51 -10.84 5.34
N ASP A 126 14.26 -9.76 5.08
CA ASP A 126 15.35 -9.28 5.94
C ASP A 126 15.01 -8.01 6.74
N LYS A 127 13.78 -7.49 6.60
CA LYS A 127 13.36 -6.20 7.18
C LYS A 127 12.67 -6.37 8.52
N VAL A 128 12.72 -5.32 9.33
CA VAL A 128 11.85 -5.20 10.50
C VAL A 128 10.43 -4.88 9.99
N VAL A 129 9.47 -5.72 10.37
CA VAL A 129 8.10 -5.68 9.84
C VAL A 129 7.07 -5.80 10.96
N THR A 130 6.00 -5.02 10.87
CA THR A 130 4.77 -5.23 11.66
C THR A 130 3.57 -5.42 10.75
N GLU A 131 2.68 -6.34 11.12
CA GLU A 131 1.55 -6.73 10.28
C GLU A 131 0.29 -5.91 10.58
N HIS A 132 -0.41 -5.48 9.52
CA HIS A 132 -1.63 -4.69 9.59
C HIS A 132 -2.67 -5.21 8.59
N GLY A 133 -3.24 -6.39 8.87
CA GLY A 133 -4.20 -7.03 7.96
C GLY A 133 -3.55 -7.45 6.65
N ASP A 134 -4.00 -6.88 5.53
CA ASP A 134 -3.40 -7.12 4.21
C ASP A 134 -2.12 -6.31 3.96
N PHE A 135 -1.87 -5.31 4.81
CA PHE A 135 -0.68 -4.47 4.71
C PHE A 135 0.43 -4.94 5.65
N ALA A 136 1.66 -4.64 5.25
CA ALA A 136 2.83 -4.72 6.10
C ALA A 136 3.42 -3.33 6.29
N ALA A 137 3.75 -2.98 7.53
CA ALA A 137 4.60 -1.85 7.83
C ALA A 137 6.06 -2.31 7.81
N TYR A 138 6.93 -1.54 7.18
CA TYR A 138 8.38 -1.70 7.29
C TYR A 138 9.02 -0.34 7.55
N TYR A 139 10.26 -0.32 7.99
CA TYR A 139 10.88 0.91 8.49
C TYR A 139 12.10 1.30 7.68
N ALA A 140 12.32 2.60 7.55
CA ALA A 140 13.49 3.17 6.92
C ALA A 140 13.95 4.41 7.68
N VAL A 141 15.25 4.67 7.67
CA VAL A 141 15.85 5.94 8.09
C VAL A 141 15.89 6.85 6.87
N ASN A 142 15.17 7.98 6.91
CA ASN A 142 15.24 8.99 5.86
C ASN A 142 16.46 9.88 6.08
N LEU A 143 17.35 9.92 5.09
CA LEU A 143 18.54 10.76 5.13
C LEU A 143 18.28 12.10 4.45
N GLU A 144 17.63 12.06 3.29
CA GLU A 144 17.25 13.24 2.52
C GLU A 144 15.88 12.99 1.87
N GLU A 145 15.01 13.99 1.89
CA GLU A 145 13.70 13.98 1.23
C GLU A 145 13.51 15.34 0.54
N ASN A 146 13.63 15.35 -0.78
CA ASN A 146 13.52 16.57 -1.58
C ASN A 146 12.68 16.31 -2.85
N GLY A 147 12.49 17.34 -3.68
CA GLY A 147 11.69 17.24 -4.91
C GLY A 147 12.22 16.23 -5.95
N GLU A 148 13.45 15.71 -5.78
CA GLU A 148 14.07 14.71 -6.65
C GLU A 148 13.96 13.27 -6.09
N GLY A 149 13.45 13.10 -4.87
CA GLY A 149 13.20 11.78 -4.27
C GLY A 149 13.64 11.65 -2.82
N ILE A 150 13.68 10.40 -2.34
CA ILE A 150 14.07 10.08 -0.96
C ILE A 150 15.32 9.19 -0.96
N SER A 151 16.36 9.66 -0.28
CA SER A 151 17.49 8.83 0.12
C SER A 151 17.19 8.22 1.48
N SER A 152 17.21 6.89 1.56
CA SER A 152 16.88 6.18 2.80
C SER A 152 17.67 4.89 2.99
N ILE A 153 17.82 4.49 4.24
CA ILE A 153 18.40 3.21 4.65
C ILE A 153 17.28 2.32 5.19
N PRO A 154 16.99 1.16 4.57
CA PRO A 154 16.00 0.25 5.11
C PRO A 154 16.47 -0.32 6.45
N VAL A 155 15.55 -0.39 7.42
CA VAL A 155 15.83 -1.00 8.73
C VAL A 155 15.70 -2.52 8.61
N THR A 156 16.85 -3.17 8.52
CA THR A 156 16.94 -4.63 8.50
C THR A 156 16.97 -5.21 9.90
N VAL A 157 16.65 -6.50 10.03
CA VAL A 157 16.79 -7.23 11.30
C VAL A 157 18.25 -7.17 11.80
N SER A 158 19.23 -7.19 10.88
CA SER A 158 20.64 -7.03 11.24
C SER A 158 20.96 -5.66 11.83
N LEU A 159 20.42 -4.58 11.24
CA LEU A 159 20.64 -3.21 11.73
C LEU A 159 19.96 -3.00 13.09
N MET A 160 18.74 -3.51 13.26
CA MET A 160 18.04 -3.50 14.55
C MET A 160 18.84 -4.22 15.64
N ASN A 161 19.40 -5.40 15.34
CA ASN A 161 20.22 -6.14 16.28
C ASN A 161 21.51 -5.40 16.66
N GLU A 162 22.12 -4.70 15.70
CA GLU A 162 23.30 -3.86 15.95
C GLU A 162 22.96 -2.66 16.84
N TRP A 163 21.79 -2.04 16.64
CA TRP A 163 21.27 -0.98 17.51
C TRP A 163 20.89 -1.48 18.91
N GLY A 164 20.65 -2.78 19.09
CA GLY A 164 20.23 -3.36 20.36
C GLY A 164 18.81 -2.97 20.79
N VAL A 165 17.93 -2.67 19.83
CA VAL A 165 16.54 -2.25 20.06
C VAL A 165 15.54 -3.32 19.61
N SER A 166 14.31 -3.25 20.11
CA SER A 166 13.24 -4.19 19.72
C SER A 166 12.42 -3.66 18.54
N VAL A 167 11.62 -4.55 17.94
CA VAL A 167 10.67 -4.19 16.88
C VAL A 167 9.66 -3.16 17.39
N GLU A 168 9.16 -3.34 18.62
CA GLU A 168 8.20 -2.45 19.24
C GLU A 168 8.78 -1.04 19.47
N GLN A 169 10.08 -0.96 19.81
CA GLN A 169 10.77 0.32 19.96
C GLN A 169 10.90 1.04 18.62
N ILE A 170 11.33 0.34 17.56
CA ILE A 170 11.40 0.90 16.19
C ILE A 170 10.02 1.38 15.74
N GLN A 171 8.98 0.56 15.95
CA GLN A 171 7.62 0.93 15.60
C GLN A 171 7.17 2.20 16.31
N ALA A 172 7.37 2.28 17.63
CA ALA A 172 6.95 3.42 18.42
C ALA A 172 7.69 4.71 18.02
N ASP A 173 9.01 4.64 17.83
CA ASP A 173 9.82 5.81 17.46
C ASP A 173 9.52 6.26 16.02
N ALA A 174 9.36 5.32 15.07
CA ALA A 174 8.98 5.65 13.70
C ALA A 174 7.59 6.29 13.62
N MET A 175 6.60 5.78 14.37
CA MET A 175 5.27 6.37 14.44
C MET A 175 5.31 7.78 15.05
N MET A 176 6.17 8.01 16.05
CA MET A 176 6.36 9.32 16.66
C MET A 176 6.99 10.32 15.69
N ALA A 177 8.01 9.89 14.94
CA ALA A 177 8.64 10.70 13.90
C ALA A 177 7.65 11.07 12.78
N ASP A 178 6.81 10.12 12.33
CA ASP A 178 5.81 10.36 11.28
C ASP A 178 4.74 11.39 11.69
N LYS A 179 4.41 11.52 12.98
CA LYS A 179 3.43 12.53 13.46
C LYS A 179 3.85 13.95 13.14
N ASN A 180 5.15 14.21 13.01
CA ASN A 180 5.69 15.54 12.72
C ASN A 180 5.74 15.86 11.22
N ARG A 181 5.30 14.95 10.35
CA ARG A 181 5.35 15.13 8.88
C ARG A 181 4.17 15.92 8.30
N GLY A 182 3.34 16.50 9.16
CA GLY A 182 2.17 17.27 8.76
C GLY A 182 1.13 16.38 8.07
N VAL A 183 0.44 15.54 8.85
CA VAL A 183 -0.67 14.70 8.34
C VAL A 183 -1.72 15.58 7.69
N GLN A 184 -2.13 15.28 6.47
CA GLN A 184 -3.14 16.02 5.72
C GLN A 184 -4.29 15.10 5.32
N LEU A 185 -5.51 15.47 5.71
CA LEU A 185 -6.74 14.93 5.14
C LEU A 185 -7.41 16.05 4.35
N VAL A 186 -7.54 15.90 3.03
CA VAL A 186 -7.94 17.00 2.15
C VAL A 186 -9.05 16.55 1.21
N ASP A 187 -10.02 17.43 0.95
CA ASP A 187 -11.05 17.21 -0.08
C ASP A 187 -10.44 17.20 -1.48
N MET A 188 -10.73 16.15 -2.27
CA MET A 188 -10.23 16.03 -3.64
C MET A 188 -10.64 17.20 -4.54
N THR A 189 -11.82 17.78 -4.34
CA THR A 189 -12.27 18.96 -5.07
C THR A 189 -11.35 20.14 -4.81
N GLN A 190 -10.94 20.37 -3.56
CA GLN A 190 -10.00 21.44 -3.21
C GLN A 190 -8.59 21.17 -3.77
N ILE A 191 -8.17 19.91 -3.87
CA ILE A 191 -6.90 19.57 -4.53
C ILE A 191 -6.97 19.98 -6.00
N VAL A 192 -8.02 19.59 -6.72
CA VAL A 192 -8.21 19.95 -8.13
C VAL A 192 -8.31 21.46 -8.33
N GLU A 193 -9.08 22.16 -7.49
CA GLU A 193 -9.16 23.62 -7.51
C GLU A 193 -7.79 24.28 -7.29
N SER A 194 -7.00 23.78 -6.32
CA SER A 194 -5.67 24.31 -6.05
C SER A 194 -4.70 24.12 -7.22
N MET A 195 -4.84 23.04 -8.00
CA MET A 195 -4.03 22.82 -9.20
C MET A 195 -4.40 23.77 -10.34
N ILE A 196 -5.67 24.17 -10.45
CA ILE A 196 -6.17 25.03 -11.53
C ILE A 196 -5.99 26.52 -11.19
N PHE A 197 -6.32 26.90 -9.96
CA PHE A 197 -6.42 28.30 -9.54
C PHE A 197 -5.33 28.73 -8.55
N GLY A 198 -4.50 27.78 -8.09
CA GLY A 198 -3.56 28.01 -6.99
C GLY A 198 -4.24 27.98 -5.62
N GLY A 199 -3.44 28.14 -4.56
CA GLY A 199 -3.89 28.11 -3.18
C GLY A 199 -3.47 26.84 -2.44
N THR A 200 -3.73 26.81 -1.12
CA THR A 200 -3.42 25.68 -0.26
C THR A 200 -4.72 25.02 0.18
N PRO A 201 -4.96 23.75 -0.15
CA PRO A 201 -6.14 23.04 0.33
C PRO A 201 -6.23 23.04 1.85
N LYS A 202 -7.45 23.07 2.39
CA LYS A 202 -7.65 23.03 3.84
C LYS A 202 -7.41 21.61 4.35
N ASN A 203 -6.57 21.47 5.38
CA ASN A 203 -6.49 20.23 6.14
C ASN A 203 -7.75 20.07 7.01
N LEU A 204 -8.48 18.98 6.79
CA LEU A 204 -9.74 18.64 7.44
C LEU A 204 -9.56 17.74 8.66
N LEU A 205 -8.31 17.35 8.96
CA LEU A 205 -8.01 16.58 10.15
C LEU A 205 -8.39 17.39 11.41
N ASN A 206 -9.20 16.80 12.29
CA ASN A 206 -9.82 17.44 13.47
C ASN A 206 -10.99 18.40 13.19
N GLU A 207 -11.43 18.54 11.95
CA GLU A 207 -12.69 19.21 11.63
C GLU A 207 -13.86 18.24 11.77
N LYS A 208 -15.08 18.78 11.83
CA LYS A 208 -16.31 17.98 11.67
C LYS A 208 -17.05 18.47 10.44
N LEU A 209 -17.19 17.61 9.45
CA LEU A 209 -17.88 17.93 8.22
C LEU A 209 -19.37 17.66 8.35
N ASP A 210 -20.17 18.56 7.78
CA ASP A 210 -21.56 18.29 7.50
C ASP A 210 -21.65 17.56 6.16
N MET A 211 -21.63 16.23 6.22
CA MET A 211 -21.61 15.38 5.01
C MET A 211 -22.84 15.55 4.11
N GLU A 212 -23.94 16.14 4.60
CA GLU A 212 -25.10 16.47 3.77
C GLU A 212 -24.80 17.62 2.77
N THR A 213 -23.77 18.41 3.06
CA THR A 213 -23.36 19.57 2.24
C THR A 213 -22.19 19.29 1.30
N VAL A 214 -21.54 18.14 1.43
CA VAL A 214 -20.40 17.76 0.60
C VAL A 214 -20.89 17.01 -0.64
N GLU A 215 -20.75 17.62 -1.81
CA GLU A 215 -21.07 16.98 -3.09
C GLU A 215 -19.93 16.01 -3.47
N ASN A 216 -20.26 14.74 -3.72
CA ASN A 216 -19.31 13.67 -4.07
C ASN A 216 -18.11 13.54 -3.10
N PRO A 217 -18.35 13.18 -1.82
CA PRO A 217 -17.31 13.19 -0.80
C PRO A 217 -16.19 12.18 -1.09
N MET A 218 -15.01 12.70 -1.41
CA MET A 218 -13.77 11.95 -1.61
C MET A 218 -12.61 12.74 -1.04
N PHE A 219 -11.84 12.12 -0.16
CA PHE A 219 -10.74 12.78 0.54
C PHE A 219 -9.43 12.05 0.29
N CYS A 220 -8.32 12.78 0.30
CA CYS A 220 -6.98 12.22 0.21
C CYS A 220 -6.30 12.32 1.59
N LEU A 221 -5.80 11.19 2.10
CA LEU A 221 -4.90 11.14 3.25
C LEU A 221 -3.46 11.05 2.75
N THR A 222 -2.67 12.06 3.09
CA THR A 222 -1.25 12.17 2.75
C THR A 222 -0.50 13.00 3.80
N ASN A 223 0.72 13.44 3.48
CA ASN A 223 1.51 14.36 4.30
C ASN A 223 1.92 15.61 3.50
N GLU A 224 2.54 16.58 4.17
CA GLU A 224 2.96 17.84 3.54
C GLU A 224 3.94 17.66 2.36
N SER A 225 4.81 16.64 2.42
CA SER A 225 5.74 16.32 1.33
C SER A 225 5.09 15.53 0.19
N LYS A 226 3.87 15.02 0.39
CA LYS A 226 3.14 14.10 -0.50
C LYS A 226 3.93 12.84 -0.81
N MET A 227 4.81 12.42 0.10
CA MET A 227 5.68 11.27 -0.10
C MET A 227 5.50 10.25 1.01
N ASN A 228 5.18 9.00 0.69
CA ASN A 228 5.03 7.92 1.68
C ASN A 228 4.04 8.29 2.80
N GLY A 229 2.97 9.00 2.47
CA GLY A 229 1.93 9.43 3.40
C GLY A 229 0.88 8.34 3.65
N ALA A 230 0.77 7.33 2.79
CA ALA A 230 -0.19 6.24 2.99
C ALA A 230 0.05 5.45 4.29
N SER A 231 1.29 5.41 4.79
CA SER A 231 1.63 4.73 6.05
C SER A 231 0.99 5.40 7.27
N LEU A 232 0.60 6.67 7.19
CA LEU A 232 -0.12 7.37 8.25
C LEU A 232 -1.45 6.69 8.58
N LEU A 233 -2.06 6.00 7.61
CA LEU A 233 -3.24 5.18 7.82
C LEU A 233 -3.04 4.11 8.90
N LEU A 234 -1.81 3.64 9.14
CA LEU A 234 -1.51 2.61 10.14
C LEU A 234 -1.64 3.12 11.57
N GLN A 235 -1.69 4.45 11.78
CA GLN A 235 -1.90 5.04 13.10
C GLN A 235 -3.39 5.09 13.47
N GLU A 236 -3.75 4.52 14.61
CA GLU A 236 -5.14 4.40 15.06
C GLU A 236 -5.78 5.76 15.38
N ASP A 237 -5.02 6.71 15.92
CA ASP A 237 -5.48 8.07 16.20
C ASP A 237 -5.88 8.82 14.92
N ILE A 238 -5.12 8.66 13.84
CA ILE A 238 -5.46 9.23 12.52
C ILE A 238 -6.76 8.59 12.00
N ARG A 239 -6.91 7.27 12.08
CA ARG A 239 -8.14 6.59 11.67
C ARG A 239 -9.37 7.04 12.48
N LYS A 240 -9.22 7.30 13.78
CA LYS A 240 -10.28 7.88 14.63
C LYS A 240 -10.64 9.28 14.18
N GLN A 241 -9.66 10.14 13.96
CA GLN A 241 -9.88 11.53 13.51
C GLN A 241 -10.63 11.57 12.18
N ILE A 242 -10.30 10.68 11.24
CA ILE A 242 -11.03 10.55 9.97
C ILE A 242 -12.50 10.16 10.22
N GLY A 243 -12.76 9.12 11.00
CA GLY A 243 -14.14 8.69 11.31
C GLY A 243 -14.95 9.76 12.05
N GLU A 244 -14.32 10.53 12.94
CA GLU A 244 -14.94 11.67 13.62
C GLU A 244 -15.24 12.82 12.66
N CYS A 245 -14.33 13.10 11.73
CA CYS A 245 -14.47 14.14 10.71
C CYS A 245 -15.63 13.85 9.76
N LEU A 246 -15.73 12.62 9.26
CA LEU A 246 -16.78 12.18 8.33
C LEU A 246 -18.11 11.91 9.03
N GLY A 247 -18.09 11.58 10.31
CA GLY A 247 -19.32 11.20 11.01
C GLY A 247 -19.87 9.82 10.64
N SER A 248 -19.22 9.06 9.75
CA SER A 248 -19.59 7.70 9.31
C SER A 248 -18.41 6.73 9.35
N ASP A 249 -18.70 5.45 9.17
CA ASP A 249 -17.68 4.49 8.72
C ASP A 249 -17.20 4.87 7.30
N TYR A 250 -16.08 4.30 6.86
CA TYR A 250 -15.49 4.68 5.57
C TYR A 250 -14.68 3.56 4.92
N PHE A 251 -14.57 3.63 3.59
CA PHE A 251 -13.66 2.83 2.79
C PHE A 251 -12.32 3.56 2.64
N VAL A 252 -11.26 2.78 2.62
CA VAL A 252 -9.91 3.22 2.27
C VAL A 252 -9.54 2.59 0.95
N ILE A 253 -9.30 3.45 -0.03
CA ILE A 253 -8.93 3.09 -1.39
C ILE A 253 -7.41 3.28 -1.51
N PRO A 254 -6.64 2.19 -1.70
CA PRO A 254 -5.20 2.30 -1.93
C PRO A 254 -4.94 3.02 -3.26
N SER A 255 -4.47 4.27 -3.22
CA SER A 255 -4.10 5.02 -4.42
C SER A 255 -2.64 4.76 -4.79
N SER A 256 -1.73 4.96 -3.84
CA SER A 256 -0.31 4.65 -3.98
C SER A 256 0.34 4.46 -2.60
N VAL A 257 1.63 4.15 -2.56
CA VAL A 257 2.40 4.19 -1.30
C VAL A 257 2.50 5.61 -0.72
N HIS A 258 2.20 6.65 -1.52
CA HIS A 258 2.27 8.04 -1.10
C HIS A 258 0.98 8.56 -0.48
N GLU A 259 -0.17 8.01 -0.85
CA GLU A 259 -1.48 8.48 -0.40
C GLU A 259 -2.57 7.41 -0.50
N VAL A 260 -3.63 7.57 0.29
CA VAL A 260 -4.85 6.77 0.17
C VAL A 260 -6.06 7.67 0.02
N LEU A 261 -7.06 7.23 -0.75
CA LEU A 261 -8.33 7.93 -0.82
C LEU A 261 -9.28 7.38 0.23
N ILE A 262 -10.07 8.26 0.82
CA ILE A 262 -11.05 7.98 1.84
C ILE A 262 -12.43 8.29 1.26
N LEU A 263 -13.31 7.30 1.26
CA LEU A 263 -14.69 7.41 0.82
C LEU A 263 -15.62 7.08 1.99
N PRO A 264 -16.53 7.97 2.40
CA PRO A 264 -17.50 7.65 3.44
C PRO A 264 -18.43 6.51 2.98
N ASP A 265 -18.74 5.58 3.89
CA ASP A 265 -19.73 4.54 3.63
C ASP A 265 -21.15 5.15 3.74
N ASN A 266 -21.68 5.54 2.60
CA ASN A 266 -23.04 6.04 2.42
C ASN A 266 -23.99 4.97 1.84
N GLY A 267 -23.55 3.71 1.75
CA GLY A 267 -24.31 2.60 1.18
C GLY A 267 -24.48 2.63 -0.34
N ILE A 268 -23.79 3.53 -1.06
CA ILE A 268 -23.85 3.62 -2.53
C ILE A 268 -22.87 2.66 -3.19
N PHE A 269 -21.68 2.51 -2.62
CA PHE A 269 -20.59 1.74 -3.21
C PHE A 269 -20.69 0.25 -2.91
N GLN A 270 -20.43 -0.57 -3.92
CA GLN A 270 -20.24 -2.01 -3.74
C GLN A 270 -18.74 -2.31 -3.71
N VAL A 271 -18.29 -3.10 -2.73
CA VAL A 271 -16.86 -3.41 -2.58
C VAL A 271 -16.25 -4.06 -3.83
N PRO A 272 -16.91 -5.01 -4.54
CA PRO A 272 -16.37 -5.57 -5.77
C PRO A 272 -16.10 -4.52 -6.86
N GLU A 273 -16.96 -3.50 -6.96
CA GLU A 273 -16.80 -2.41 -7.92
C GLU A 273 -15.60 -1.50 -7.54
N LEU A 274 -15.43 -1.22 -6.25
CA LEU A 274 -14.28 -0.46 -5.76
C LEU A 274 -12.97 -1.21 -5.98
N ASN A 275 -12.90 -2.51 -5.67
CA ASN A 275 -11.72 -3.33 -5.92
C ASN A 275 -11.37 -3.36 -7.42
N ALA A 276 -12.36 -3.54 -8.30
CA ALA A 276 -12.15 -3.53 -9.75
C ALA A 276 -11.60 -2.18 -10.24
N MET A 277 -12.12 -1.07 -9.71
CA MET A 277 -11.62 0.27 -10.03
C MET A 277 -10.16 0.46 -9.61
N VAL A 278 -9.79 0.05 -8.38
CA VAL A 278 -8.40 0.14 -7.91
C VAL A 278 -7.47 -0.69 -8.78
N GLN A 279 -7.86 -1.93 -9.09
CA GLN A 279 -7.07 -2.81 -9.93
C GLN A 279 -6.86 -2.23 -11.34
N GLU A 280 -7.91 -1.70 -11.98
CA GLU A 280 -7.80 -1.08 -13.31
C GLU A 280 -6.83 0.12 -13.30
N VAL A 281 -6.93 0.99 -12.29
CA VAL A 281 -6.04 2.14 -12.15
C VAL A 281 -4.61 1.70 -11.90
N ASN A 282 -4.38 0.71 -11.03
CA ASN A 282 -3.06 0.17 -10.78
C ASN A 282 -2.44 -0.43 -12.04
N GLU A 283 -3.18 -1.23 -12.80
CA GLU A 283 -2.67 -1.88 -14.01
C GLU A 283 -2.36 -0.91 -15.17
N THR A 284 -3.00 0.27 -15.19
CA THR A 284 -2.93 1.17 -16.35
C THR A 284 -2.26 2.53 -16.09
N GLN A 285 -2.33 3.07 -14.87
CA GLN A 285 -1.92 4.44 -14.56
C GLN A 285 -0.82 4.55 -13.50
N VAL A 286 -0.60 3.51 -12.69
CA VAL A 286 0.33 3.58 -11.55
C VAL A 286 1.52 2.66 -11.77
N GLU A 287 2.73 3.21 -11.66
CA GLU A 287 3.95 2.41 -11.75
C GLU A 287 3.96 1.29 -10.72
N ARG A 288 4.44 0.11 -11.10
CA ARG A 288 4.41 -1.08 -10.23
C ARG A 288 5.05 -0.84 -8.87
N GLN A 289 6.10 -0.03 -8.79
CA GLN A 289 6.77 0.30 -7.53
C GLN A 289 5.97 1.27 -6.63
N GLU A 290 5.05 2.04 -7.19
CA GLU A 290 4.24 3.03 -6.47
C GLU A 290 2.88 2.48 -6.01
N GLN A 291 2.46 1.33 -6.55
CA GLN A 291 1.22 0.67 -6.16
C GLN A 291 1.26 0.24 -4.68
N LEU A 292 0.19 0.53 -3.94
CA LEU A 292 0.05 0.08 -2.56
C LEU A 292 -0.55 -1.32 -2.47
N SER A 293 -1.74 -1.52 -3.05
CA SER A 293 -2.48 -2.80 -3.08
C SER A 293 -3.70 -2.66 -4.00
N ASP A 294 -4.28 -3.77 -4.44
CA ASP A 294 -5.61 -3.81 -5.09
C ASP A 294 -6.77 -3.97 -4.08
N LYS A 295 -6.45 -4.13 -2.79
CA LYS A 295 -7.43 -4.55 -1.77
C LYS A 295 -7.99 -3.34 -1.03
N VAL A 296 -9.23 -2.99 -1.33
CA VAL A 296 -9.97 -1.96 -0.58
C VAL A 296 -10.15 -2.38 0.87
N GLN A 297 -9.90 -1.45 1.79
CA GLN A 297 -10.12 -1.66 3.21
C GLN A 297 -11.39 -0.93 3.66
N PHE A 298 -11.97 -1.39 4.76
CA PHE A 298 -13.06 -0.75 5.47
C PHE A 298 -12.58 -0.38 6.88
N CYS A 299 -12.94 0.82 7.35
CA CYS A 299 -12.65 1.25 8.70
C CYS A 299 -13.93 1.62 9.45
N ASP A 300 -14.10 1.01 10.63
CA ASP A 300 -15.21 1.30 11.53
C ASP A 300 -14.93 2.60 12.32
N LYS A 301 -15.87 3.54 12.29
CA LYS A 301 -15.73 4.84 12.95
C LYS A 301 -15.57 4.73 14.45
N LYS A 302 -16.27 3.78 15.08
CA LYS A 302 -16.35 3.70 16.56
C LYS A 302 -15.10 3.10 17.15
N THR A 303 -14.55 2.09 16.49
CA THR A 303 -13.43 1.27 16.97
C THR A 303 -12.12 1.62 16.27
N ALA A 304 -12.16 2.30 15.13
CA ALA A 304 -11.02 2.55 14.24
C ALA A 304 -10.29 1.27 13.79
N VAL A 305 -10.98 0.14 13.85
CA VAL A 305 -10.51 -1.13 13.30
C VAL A 305 -10.63 -1.05 11.79
N MET A 306 -9.50 -1.31 11.13
CA MET A 306 -9.41 -1.43 9.68
C MET A 306 -9.31 -2.91 9.31
N GLU A 307 -10.15 -3.35 8.37
CA GLU A 307 -10.13 -4.72 7.84
C GLU A 307 -10.38 -4.71 6.32
N ASN A 308 -10.03 -5.81 5.64
CA ASN A 308 -10.32 -5.98 4.22
C ASN A 308 -11.84 -5.90 3.97
N ALA A 309 -12.25 -5.03 3.05
CA ALA A 309 -13.67 -4.76 2.81
C ALA A 309 -14.44 -5.98 2.27
N GLU A 310 -13.82 -6.77 1.39
CA GLU A 310 -14.44 -7.96 0.79
C GLU A 310 -14.61 -9.08 1.82
N ARG A 311 -13.58 -9.31 2.65
CA ARG A 311 -13.66 -10.27 3.76
C ARG A 311 -14.73 -9.87 4.76
N ARG A 312 -14.90 -8.57 5.03
CA ARG A 312 -15.96 -8.04 5.89
C ARG A 312 -17.34 -8.33 5.31
N GLU A 313 -17.58 -8.00 4.04
CA GLU A 313 -18.88 -8.27 3.39
C GLU A 313 -19.22 -9.76 3.41
N ALA A 314 -18.27 -10.62 3.01
CA ALA A 314 -18.47 -12.07 3.04
C ALA A 314 -18.78 -12.60 4.45
N ARG A 315 -18.19 -12.00 5.49
CA ARG A 315 -18.50 -12.33 6.89
C ARG A 315 -19.91 -11.90 7.27
N LEU A 316 -20.32 -10.67 6.97
CA LEU A 316 -21.66 -10.15 7.25
C LEU A 316 -22.75 -10.92 6.50
N GLU A 317 -22.51 -11.36 5.26
CA GLU A 317 -23.44 -12.20 4.52
C GLU A 317 -23.63 -13.57 5.16
N LYS A 318 -22.55 -14.21 5.61
CA LYS A 318 -22.60 -15.48 6.34
C LYS A 318 -23.35 -15.35 7.66
N GLU A 319 -23.11 -14.28 8.42
CA GLU A 319 -23.82 -13.97 9.66
C GLU A 319 -25.33 -13.80 9.40
N LYS A 320 -25.72 -12.98 8.41
CA LYS A 320 -27.12 -12.80 7.99
C LYS A 320 -27.78 -14.11 7.52
N ALA A 321 -27.04 -14.97 6.82
CA ALA A 321 -27.52 -16.27 6.38
C ALA A 321 -27.74 -17.23 7.55
N ALA A 322 -26.84 -17.24 8.53
CA ALA A 322 -26.95 -18.02 9.75
C ALA A 322 -28.15 -17.58 10.60
N GLU A 323 -28.33 -16.27 10.81
CA GLU A 323 -29.49 -15.73 11.53
C GLU A 323 -30.82 -16.11 10.86
N LYS A 324 -30.90 -16.00 9.52
CA LYS A 324 -32.08 -16.43 8.76
C LYS A 324 -32.34 -17.93 8.89
N ALA A 325 -31.31 -18.75 8.98
CA ALA A 325 -31.43 -20.19 9.19
C ALA A 325 -31.92 -20.51 10.61
N GLU A 326 -31.42 -19.81 11.64
CA GLU A 326 -31.87 -19.96 13.03
C GLU A 326 -33.33 -19.50 13.22
N VAL A 327 -33.72 -18.37 12.62
CA VAL A 327 -35.10 -17.87 12.67
C VAL A 327 -36.06 -18.84 11.96
N LYS A 328 -35.66 -19.42 10.82
CA LYS A 328 -36.43 -20.48 10.15
C LYS A 328 -36.47 -21.79 10.95
N GLY A 329 -35.47 -22.09 11.77
CA GLY A 329 -35.45 -23.23 12.70
C GLY A 329 -36.21 -22.99 14.01
N GLY A 330 -36.54 -21.73 14.33
CA GLY A 330 -37.25 -21.29 15.53
C GLY A 330 -38.76 -21.54 15.51
N ILE A 331 -39.54 -20.70 16.23
CA ILE A 331 -41.00 -20.88 16.43
C ILE A 331 -41.74 -21.10 15.11
N HIS A 332 -41.39 -20.38 14.04
CA HIS A 332 -42.01 -20.52 12.73
C HIS A 332 -41.72 -21.89 12.07
N GLY A 333 -40.47 -22.37 12.14
CA GLY A 333 -40.11 -23.72 11.69
C GLY A 333 -40.81 -24.81 12.49
N ARG A 334 -40.92 -24.64 13.81
CA ARG A 334 -41.68 -25.56 14.68
C ARG A 334 -43.19 -25.55 14.37
N LEU A 335 -43.76 -24.38 14.05
CA LEU A 335 -45.17 -24.23 13.71
C LEU A 335 -45.50 -24.86 12.35
N GLU A 336 -44.65 -24.66 11.34
CA GLU A 336 -44.81 -25.26 10.01
C GLU A 336 -44.63 -26.79 10.05
N LYS A 337 -43.66 -27.28 10.85
CA LYS A 337 -43.49 -28.72 11.07
C LYS A 337 -44.70 -29.32 11.80
N ALA A 338 -45.22 -28.65 12.83
CA ALA A 338 -46.44 -29.07 13.52
C ALA A 338 -47.69 -29.04 12.61
N LYS A 339 -47.85 -28.01 11.76
CA LYS A 339 -48.94 -27.95 10.77
C LYS A 339 -48.85 -29.07 9.73
N ALA A 340 -47.64 -29.40 9.27
CA ALA A 340 -47.41 -30.52 8.35
C ALA A 340 -47.74 -31.87 9.01
N GLU A 341 -47.35 -32.07 10.26
CA GLU A 341 -47.68 -33.28 11.04
C GLU A 341 -49.19 -33.41 11.34
N ILE A 342 -49.88 -32.30 11.58
CA ILE A 342 -51.35 -32.28 11.78
C ILE A 342 -52.07 -32.64 10.46
N LYS A 343 -51.67 -32.04 9.33
CA LYS A 343 -52.23 -32.38 8.01
C LYS A 343 -52.01 -33.84 7.63
N ALA A 344 -50.84 -34.40 7.95
CA ALA A 344 -50.55 -35.82 7.72
C ALA A 344 -51.45 -36.74 8.56
N LYS A 345 -51.72 -36.37 9.82
CA LYS A 345 -52.62 -37.14 10.72
C LYS A 345 -54.11 -37.01 10.37
N GLU A 346 -54.53 -35.94 9.72
CA GLU A 346 -55.91 -35.77 9.24
C GLU A 346 -56.17 -36.55 7.94
N ALA A 347 -55.17 -36.69 7.06
CA ALA A 347 -55.28 -37.51 5.84
C ALA A 347 -55.47 -39.01 6.14
N ASP A 348 -54.96 -39.50 7.28
CA ASP A 348 -55.11 -40.89 7.73
C ASP A 348 -56.46 -41.22 8.37
N LYS A 349 -57.35 -40.23 8.59
CA LYS A 349 -58.66 -40.43 9.23
C LYS A 349 -59.84 -40.59 8.26
N VAL A 350 -59.61 -40.61 6.95
CA VAL A 350 -60.68 -40.87 5.97
C VAL A 350 -60.99 -42.38 5.91
N PRO A 351 -62.18 -42.86 6.31
CA PRO A 351 -62.47 -44.29 6.30
C PRO A 351 -62.68 -44.79 4.86
N LYS A 352 -61.91 -45.81 4.45
CA LYS A 352 -62.16 -46.57 3.21
C LYS A 352 -63.50 -47.30 3.31
N ASN A 353 -64.53 -46.74 2.69
CA ASN A 353 -65.81 -47.40 2.57
C ASN A 353 -65.76 -48.44 1.44
N LYS A 354 -65.98 -49.71 1.78
CA LYS A 354 -66.08 -50.85 0.87
C LYS A 354 -67.55 -51.09 0.50
N SER A 355 -67.90 -50.98 -0.77
CA SER A 355 -68.94 -51.79 -1.42
C SER A 355 -68.87 -51.57 -2.93
N LYS A 356 -68.37 -52.55 -3.67
CA LYS A 356 -69.15 -53.53 -4.49
C LYS A 356 -69.37 -52.99 -5.90
N ASP A 357 -68.68 -53.62 -6.85
CA ASP A 357 -69.33 -53.92 -8.12
C ASP A 357 -69.02 -55.35 -8.57
N LEU A 358 -70.07 -55.95 -9.10
CA LEU A 358 -70.29 -57.34 -9.42
C LEU A 358 -70.41 -57.41 -10.96
N ALA A 359 -69.45 -58.00 -11.65
CA ALA A 359 -69.57 -58.55 -13.02
C ALA A 359 -68.15 -58.99 -13.47
N ALA A 360 -67.80 -60.28 -13.42
CA ALA A 360 -68.20 -61.37 -14.32
C ALA A 360 -67.40 -61.41 -15.65
N ALA A 361 -66.57 -62.45 -15.74
CA ALA A 361 -66.35 -63.31 -16.90
C ALA A 361 -65.86 -62.69 -18.22
N LEU A 362 -64.55 -62.81 -18.47
CA LEU A 362 -63.95 -63.64 -19.54
C LEU A 362 -62.45 -63.78 -19.33
#